data_AF-A0A4P2QSA9-F1
#
_entry.id   AF-A0A4P2QSA9-F1
#
_cell.length_a   1.000
_cell.length_b   1.000
_cell.length_c   1.000
_cell.angle_alpha   90.00
_cell.angle_beta   90.00
_cell.angle_gamma   90.00
#
_symmetry.space_group_name_H-M   'P 1'
#
loop_
_entity.id
_entity.type
_entity.pdbx_description
1 polymer ?
#
loop_
_entity_poly.entity_id
_entity_poly.type
_entity_poly.pdbx_seq_one_letter_code
_entity_poly.pdbx_strand_id
1 'polypeptide(L)'
;MLHLHTLGQRLAQATQTQPESAESVARAALDLGVELPGDPWARWLLVALHRHIPRQRWVGRIVEQHLNGDLARLATDGALGAPVDRPQAGPVPGLEGWSYFFHGIGCRLTHDDGTEIDVDIDENGADSIDPWFYESYLDSLPEPEGIEASLKGAGGTAAWWMADLRTLKALKLITGEHRVVLTASGQTLAGALAPLLEELARSESPLRRAWLAVLLGDFVRASDELASLAVPASIQAAAQAQVFERISRLSGPYELGNAADLRALARLGRQHAEEAVLAQLHRSPLDGVTSVALDIIEDWSDPRFVEPLLDAAERATGEVPPAPHVRATACRLALQSAVEVALSSSLRGRLVTLLATTAGHAAGESAYMLALLDPDRGLERLAEVLSSDIPWARQEAATGLALLGTEDALEILGKSSSREARILLRAVEGKPPEPHAEPPEAWIEWRGERRRVYTMEEILEASLPSWMASCLERLRRRYASLPTGLLRSKIRRSP
;
A
#
# COMPACT_ATOMS: atom_id res chain seq x y z
N MET A 1 29.36 7.98 18.99
CA MET A 1 29.60 9.17 18.14
C MET A 1 30.99 9.15 17.49
N LEU A 2 32.11 9.03 18.22
CA LEU A 2 33.46 8.97 17.60
C LEU A 2 33.60 7.89 16.51
N HIS A 3 33.06 6.69 16.73
CA HIS A 3 33.11 5.60 15.75
C HIS A 3 32.36 5.91 14.44
N LEU A 4 31.23 6.63 14.49
CA LEU A 4 30.44 7.00 13.30
C LEU A 4 31.12 8.09 12.47
N HIS A 5 31.86 9.01 13.11
CA HIS A 5 32.62 10.03 12.38
C HIS A 5 33.78 9.41 11.60
N THR A 6 34.55 8.52 12.24
CA THR A 6 35.61 7.76 11.57
C THR A 6 35.05 6.89 10.44
N LEU A 7 33.86 6.31 10.63
CA LEU A 7 33.17 5.56 9.58
C LEU A 7 32.89 6.42 8.34
N GLY A 8 32.32 7.61 8.51
CA GLY A 8 32.03 8.52 7.39
C GLY A 8 33.28 8.90 6.59
N GLN A 9 34.40 9.16 7.27
CA GLN A 9 35.68 9.45 6.61
C GLN A 9 36.22 8.24 5.82
N ARG A 10 36.15 7.03 6.40
CA ARG A 10 36.58 5.80 5.72
C ARG A 10 35.73 5.50 4.49
N LEU A 11 34.42 5.70 4.60
CA LEU A 11 33.49 5.54 3.47
C LEU A 11 33.78 6.57 2.37
N ALA A 12 33.94 7.85 2.73
CA ALA A 12 34.28 8.91 1.78
C ALA A 12 35.61 8.62 1.06
N GLN A 13 36.63 8.12 1.78
CA GLN A 13 37.88 7.71 1.14
C GLN A 13 37.68 6.51 0.20
N ALA A 14 36.92 5.49 0.63
CA ALA A 14 36.64 4.30 -0.18
C ALA A 14 35.84 4.60 -1.45
N THR A 15 35.00 5.65 -1.45
CA THR A 15 34.33 6.11 -2.68
C THR A 15 35.31 6.65 -3.71
N GLN A 16 36.48 7.14 -3.36
CA GLN A 16 37.40 7.67 -4.37
C GLN A 16 38.05 6.55 -5.21
N THR A 17 37.97 5.30 -4.76
CA THR A 17 38.52 4.13 -5.44
C THR A 17 37.63 3.67 -6.59
N GLN A 18 38.18 3.53 -7.80
CA GLN A 18 37.48 2.90 -8.92
C GLN A 18 37.85 1.40 -9.02
N PRO A 19 36.88 0.47 -8.96
CA PRO A 19 37.17 -0.95 -9.15
C PRO A 19 37.49 -1.25 -10.63
N GLU A 20 38.53 -2.04 -10.85
CA GLU A 20 38.98 -2.44 -12.21
C GLU A 20 38.35 -3.76 -12.66
N SER A 21 37.93 -4.62 -11.72
CA SER A 21 37.30 -5.92 -11.99
C SER A 21 36.37 -6.37 -10.87
N ALA A 22 35.56 -7.41 -11.11
CA ALA A 22 34.72 -8.03 -10.08
C ALA A 22 35.55 -8.62 -8.92
N GLU A 23 36.72 -9.19 -9.21
CA GLU A 23 37.66 -9.69 -8.20
C GLU A 23 38.24 -8.55 -7.35
N SER A 24 38.46 -7.37 -7.94
CA SER A 24 38.91 -6.19 -7.19
C SER A 24 37.86 -5.73 -6.18
N VAL A 25 36.57 -5.78 -6.57
CA VAL A 25 35.43 -5.51 -5.67
C VAL A 25 35.41 -6.52 -4.52
N ALA A 26 35.53 -7.80 -4.83
CA ALA A 26 35.51 -8.88 -3.85
C ALA A 26 36.68 -8.82 -2.84
N ARG A 27 37.89 -8.49 -3.31
CA ARG A 27 39.06 -8.35 -2.43
C ARG A 27 38.90 -7.17 -1.49
N ALA A 28 38.49 -6.03 -2.02
CA ALA A 28 38.35 -4.84 -1.22
C ALA A 28 37.19 -4.92 -0.21
N ALA A 29 36.14 -5.73 -0.49
CA ALA A 29 35.13 -6.12 0.48
C ALA A 29 35.72 -6.73 1.76
N LEU A 30 36.70 -7.64 1.60
CA LEU A 30 37.36 -8.33 2.70
C LEU A 30 38.30 -7.39 3.46
N ASP A 31 38.99 -6.50 2.75
CA ASP A 31 40.01 -5.62 3.31
C ASP A 31 39.42 -4.43 4.10
N LEU A 32 38.22 -3.97 3.73
CA LEU A 32 37.59 -2.83 4.39
C LEU A 32 37.22 -3.12 5.85
N GLY A 33 36.79 -4.35 6.18
CA GLY A 33 36.46 -4.76 7.55
C GLY A 33 35.50 -3.80 8.27
N VAL A 34 34.60 -3.14 7.52
CA VAL A 34 33.66 -2.17 8.07
C VAL A 34 32.39 -2.90 8.49
N GLU A 35 32.26 -3.17 9.78
CA GLU A 35 30.98 -3.60 10.35
C GLU A 35 30.06 -2.39 10.46
N LEU A 36 29.10 -2.32 9.56
CA LEU A 36 28.02 -1.33 9.62
C LEU A 36 26.90 -1.84 10.53
N PRO A 37 26.28 -0.97 11.37
CA PRO A 37 25.14 -1.37 12.18
C PRO A 37 23.96 -1.87 11.32
N GLY A 38 23.32 -2.95 11.78
CA GLY A 38 22.13 -3.54 11.15
C GLY A 38 22.41 -4.31 9.87
N ASP A 39 21.34 -4.85 9.28
CA ASP A 39 21.39 -5.44 7.94
C ASP A 39 21.26 -4.35 6.85
N PRO A 40 21.57 -4.67 5.58
CA PRO A 40 21.47 -3.71 4.49
C PRO A 40 20.10 -3.05 4.40
N TRP A 41 19.01 -3.82 4.38
CA TRP A 41 17.65 -3.31 4.21
C TRP A 41 17.27 -2.28 5.27
N ALA A 42 17.66 -2.50 6.53
CA ALA A 42 17.47 -1.50 7.59
C ALA A 42 18.27 -0.22 7.33
N ARG A 43 19.50 -0.30 6.81
CA ARG A 43 20.30 0.87 6.43
C ARG A 43 19.67 1.65 5.27
N TRP A 44 19.16 0.95 4.26
CA TRP A 44 18.40 1.57 3.18
C TRP A 44 17.20 2.32 3.75
N LEU A 45 16.37 1.67 4.58
CA LEU A 45 15.22 2.33 5.21
C LEU A 45 15.63 3.57 6.03
N LEU A 46 16.70 3.48 6.82
CA LEU A 46 17.19 4.60 7.63
C LEU A 46 17.52 5.83 6.77
N VAL A 47 18.20 5.64 5.64
CA VAL A 47 18.53 6.73 4.72
C VAL A 47 17.27 7.29 4.06
N ALA A 48 16.31 6.43 3.75
CA ALA A 48 15.05 6.85 3.13
C ALA A 48 14.23 7.75 4.07
N LEU A 49 14.10 7.33 5.34
CA LEU A 49 13.47 8.13 6.39
C LEU A 49 14.20 9.46 6.61
N HIS A 50 15.54 9.44 6.59
CA HIS A 50 16.34 10.67 6.70
C HIS A 50 16.07 11.65 5.55
N ARG A 51 15.95 11.16 4.31
CA ARG A 51 15.59 11.97 3.13
C ARG A 51 14.17 12.49 3.18
N HIS A 52 13.27 11.80 3.87
CA HIS A 52 11.88 12.23 3.99
C HIS A 52 11.72 13.41 4.96
N ILE A 53 12.55 13.53 6.00
CA ILE A 53 12.47 14.64 6.97
C ILE A 53 12.50 16.04 6.31
N PRO A 54 13.45 16.37 5.40
CA PRO A 54 13.42 17.65 4.69
C PRO A 54 12.13 17.91 3.89
N ARG A 55 11.47 16.86 3.37
CA ARG A 55 10.20 16.96 2.64
C ARG A 55 9.06 17.30 3.60
N GLN A 56 9.00 16.65 4.76
CA GLN A 56 8.00 16.99 5.78
C GLN A 56 8.19 18.43 6.31
N ARG A 57 9.44 18.81 6.60
CA ARG A 57 9.78 20.19 6.98
C ARG A 57 9.42 21.20 5.89
N TRP A 58 9.47 20.81 4.61
CA TRP A 58 9.02 21.66 3.52
C TRP A 58 7.51 21.88 3.58
N VAL A 59 6.70 20.83 3.82
CA VAL A 59 5.25 20.99 4.06
C VAL A 59 4.98 21.96 5.21
N GLY A 60 5.69 21.80 6.34
CA GLY A 60 5.56 22.75 7.47
C GLY A 60 5.84 24.20 7.07
N ARG A 61 6.88 24.44 6.27
CA ARG A 61 7.16 25.79 5.71
C ARG A 61 6.07 26.28 4.78
N ILE A 62 5.47 25.41 3.95
CA ILE A 62 4.35 25.79 3.07
C ILE A 62 3.15 26.25 3.90
N VAL A 63 2.83 25.52 4.97
CA VAL A 63 1.75 25.88 5.88
C VAL A 63 1.97 27.29 6.45
N GLU A 64 3.17 27.57 6.98
CA GLU A 64 3.47 28.88 7.57
C GLU A 64 3.54 30.01 6.54
N GLN A 65 4.24 29.79 5.42
CA GLN A 65 4.62 30.86 4.49
C GLN A 65 3.60 31.12 3.39
N HIS A 66 2.89 30.09 2.93
CA HIS A 66 1.97 30.19 1.79
C HIS A 66 0.51 30.07 2.21
N LEU A 67 0.23 29.34 3.29
CA LEU A 67 -1.12 29.12 3.78
C LEU A 67 -1.48 30.00 4.98
N ASN A 68 -0.52 30.75 5.54
CA ASN A 68 -0.69 31.56 6.77
C ASN A 68 -1.14 30.72 7.99
N GLY A 69 -0.81 29.43 8.00
CA GLY A 69 -1.09 28.52 9.10
C GLY A 69 -0.12 28.70 10.26
N ASP A 70 -0.56 28.27 11.44
CA ASP A 70 0.27 28.19 12.64
C ASP A 70 0.44 26.72 13.01
N LEU A 71 1.67 26.21 12.91
CA LEU A 71 2.00 24.82 13.19
C LEU A 71 1.67 24.43 14.63
N ALA A 72 1.86 25.33 15.60
CA ALA A 72 1.53 25.06 16.99
C ALA A 72 0.01 24.94 17.17
N ARG A 73 -0.78 25.78 16.48
CA ARG A 73 -2.24 25.65 16.48
C ARG A 73 -2.72 24.38 15.80
N LEU A 74 -2.09 23.95 14.70
CA LEU A 74 -2.42 22.67 14.07
C LEU A 74 -2.11 21.49 14.99
N ALA A 75 -0.98 21.52 15.68
CA ALA A 75 -0.59 20.47 16.63
C ALA A 75 -1.57 20.36 17.82
N THR A 76 -2.10 21.48 18.33
CA THR A 76 -3.00 21.45 19.50
C THR A 76 -4.48 21.33 19.14
N ASP A 77 -4.91 22.03 18.09
CA ASP A 77 -6.33 22.20 17.74
C ASP A 77 -6.72 21.38 16.49
N GLY A 78 -5.77 20.66 15.89
CA GLY A 78 -5.98 19.90 14.68
C GLY A 78 -6.33 20.77 13.48
N ALA A 79 -7.17 20.26 12.58
CA ALA A 79 -7.68 21.00 11.43
C ALA A 79 -8.48 22.26 11.84
N LEU A 80 -8.98 22.34 13.08
CA LEU A 80 -9.58 23.56 13.63
C LEU A 80 -8.52 24.63 14.00
N GLY A 81 -7.24 24.27 14.01
CA GLY A 81 -6.10 25.18 14.09
C GLY A 81 -5.76 25.86 12.77
N ALA A 82 -6.31 25.40 11.64
CA ALA A 82 -6.08 26.00 10.32
C ALA A 82 -6.63 27.44 10.25
N PRO A 83 -6.13 28.28 9.33
CA PRO A 83 -6.61 29.65 9.15
C PRO A 83 -8.10 29.73 8.79
N VAL A 84 -8.85 30.66 9.39
CA VAL A 84 -10.32 30.78 9.23
C VAL A 84 -10.72 31.36 7.88
N ASP A 85 -9.90 32.26 7.37
CA ASP A 85 -10.09 32.96 6.10
C ASP A 85 -9.71 32.10 4.89
N ARG A 86 -9.34 30.83 5.12
CA ARG A 86 -8.92 29.92 4.07
C ARG A 86 -9.74 28.64 4.04
N PRO A 87 -9.98 28.07 2.84
CA PRO A 87 -10.61 26.76 2.74
C PRO A 87 -9.68 25.68 3.29
N GLN A 88 -10.26 24.57 3.75
CA GLN A 88 -9.50 23.39 4.21
C GLN A 88 -8.72 22.71 3.09
N ALA A 89 -9.11 22.91 1.84
CA ALA A 89 -8.44 22.38 0.66
C ALA A 89 -8.37 23.45 -0.45
N GLY A 90 -7.33 23.41 -1.27
CA GLY A 90 -7.22 24.30 -2.42
C GLY A 90 -5.82 24.33 -3.03
N PRO A 91 -5.60 25.17 -4.06
CA PRO A 91 -4.26 25.40 -4.59
C PRO A 91 -3.36 26.10 -3.57
N VAL A 92 -2.07 25.78 -3.58
CA VAL A 92 -1.07 26.46 -2.76
C VAL A 92 -0.68 27.78 -3.42
N PRO A 93 -0.89 28.96 -2.79
CA PRO A 93 -0.59 30.22 -3.45
C PRO A 93 0.91 30.36 -3.75
N GLY A 94 1.25 30.74 -4.99
CA GLY A 94 2.62 30.93 -5.42
C GLY A 94 3.41 29.64 -5.70
N LEU A 95 2.77 28.47 -5.61
CA LEU A 95 3.33 27.19 -6.00
C LEU A 95 2.38 26.50 -6.98
N GLU A 96 2.56 26.84 -8.25
CA GLU A 96 1.79 26.23 -9.35
C GLU A 96 1.97 24.71 -9.36
N GLY A 97 0.88 24.00 -9.68
CA GLY A 97 0.82 22.54 -9.68
C GLY A 97 0.69 21.89 -8.31
N TRP A 98 0.67 22.65 -7.22
CA TRP A 98 0.48 22.09 -5.87
C TRP A 98 -0.88 22.47 -5.29
N SER A 99 -1.52 21.48 -4.67
CA SER A 99 -2.71 21.65 -3.85
C SER A 99 -2.46 21.18 -2.42
N TYR A 100 -3.23 21.71 -1.47
CA TYR A 100 -3.17 21.34 -0.07
C TYR A 100 -4.51 20.82 0.44
N PHE A 101 -4.45 20.00 1.48
CA PHE A 101 -5.59 19.58 2.30
C PHE A 101 -5.18 19.53 3.77
N PHE A 102 -5.81 20.36 4.61
CA PHE A 102 -5.70 20.27 6.07
C PHE A 102 -6.57 19.13 6.59
N HIS A 103 -6.00 18.28 7.43
CA HIS A 103 -6.70 17.15 8.06
C HIS A 103 -6.14 16.96 9.47
N GLY A 104 -6.80 16.15 10.30
CA GLY A 104 -6.22 15.68 11.57
C GLY A 104 -5.49 16.76 12.35
N ILE A 105 -4.18 16.60 12.53
CA ILE A 105 -3.23 17.62 13.02
C ILE A 105 -2.21 18.04 11.95
N GLY A 106 -2.52 17.76 10.70
CA GLY A 106 -1.57 17.74 9.59
C GLY A 106 -1.98 18.54 8.37
N CYS A 107 -1.13 18.42 7.36
CA CYS A 107 -1.38 18.96 6.03
C CYS A 107 -0.80 18.00 4.99
N ARG A 108 -1.64 17.64 4.01
CA ARG A 108 -1.20 16.90 2.83
C ARG A 108 -1.02 17.87 1.67
N LEU A 109 0.10 17.75 0.97
CA LEU A 109 0.34 18.41 -0.31
C LEU A 109 0.27 17.39 -1.45
N THR A 110 -0.48 17.71 -2.51
CA THR A 110 -0.60 16.88 -3.71
C THR A 110 -0.19 17.70 -4.93
N HIS A 111 0.76 17.18 -5.71
CA HIS A 111 1.19 17.76 -6.98
C HIS A 111 0.35 17.24 -8.15
N ASP A 112 0.29 17.98 -9.25
CA ASP A 112 -0.47 17.62 -10.47
C ASP A 112 0.01 16.31 -11.11
N ASP A 113 1.24 15.87 -10.86
CA ASP A 113 1.75 14.56 -11.30
C ASP A 113 1.31 13.38 -10.43
N GLY A 114 0.56 13.65 -9.35
CA GLY A 114 0.07 12.67 -8.40
C GLY A 114 0.94 12.49 -7.15
N THR A 115 2.11 13.12 -7.05
CA THR A 115 2.96 13.02 -5.86
C THR A 115 2.25 13.59 -4.63
N GLU A 116 2.21 12.83 -3.53
CA GLU A 116 1.58 13.23 -2.27
C GLU A 116 2.61 13.23 -1.14
N ILE A 117 2.70 14.35 -0.40
CA ILE A 117 3.48 14.43 0.85
C ILE A 117 2.51 14.77 1.97
N ASP A 118 2.26 13.77 2.82
CA ASP A 118 1.37 13.89 3.96
C ASP A 118 2.15 13.95 5.28
N VAL A 119 1.78 14.87 6.15
CA VAL A 119 2.51 15.20 7.38
C VAL A 119 1.55 15.53 8.50
N ASP A 120 1.68 14.81 9.60
CA ASP A 120 1.12 15.23 10.89
C ASP A 120 2.09 16.20 11.57
N ILE A 121 1.56 17.31 12.10
CA ILE A 121 2.34 18.29 12.84
C ILE A 121 2.08 18.07 14.31
N ASP A 122 3.10 17.64 15.06
CA ASP A 122 3.00 17.42 16.51
C ASP A 122 3.82 18.43 17.32
N GLU A 123 4.01 18.17 18.61
CA GLU A 123 4.81 19.02 19.51
C GLU A 123 6.28 19.17 19.07
N ASN A 124 6.78 18.27 18.21
CA ASN A 124 8.10 18.34 17.59
C ASN A 124 8.04 18.94 16.16
N GLY A 125 6.91 19.49 15.75
CA GLY A 125 6.67 20.03 14.42
C GLY A 125 6.48 18.92 13.38
N ALA A 126 7.17 19.07 12.24
CA ALA A 126 7.07 18.17 11.07
C ALA A 126 8.22 17.13 10.99
N ASP A 127 8.79 16.77 12.15
CA ASP A 127 9.99 15.92 12.23
C ASP A 127 9.68 14.44 12.51
N SER A 128 8.47 14.13 12.98
CA SER A 128 8.01 12.76 13.16
C SER A 128 7.47 12.21 11.85
N ILE A 129 7.78 10.95 11.54
CA ILE A 129 7.38 10.29 10.29
C ILE A 129 6.32 9.25 10.63
N ASP A 130 5.11 9.39 10.09
CA ASP A 130 4.15 8.30 10.10
C ASP A 130 4.52 7.27 9.01
N PRO A 131 4.76 5.99 9.35
CA PRO A 131 5.08 4.96 8.35
C PRO A 131 4.03 4.80 7.25
N TRP A 132 2.75 5.01 7.55
CA TRP A 132 1.67 4.92 6.56
C TRP A 132 1.67 6.10 5.61
N PHE A 133 1.99 7.31 6.09
CA PHE A 133 2.15 8.48 5.21
C PHE A 133 3.39 8.33 4.32
N TYR A 134 4.46 7.75 4.86
CA TYR A 134 5.64 7.46 4.05
C TYR A 134 5.37 6.38 2.99
N GLU A 135 4.60 5.33 3.31
CA GLU A 135 4.12 4.37 2.31
C GLU A 135 3.26 5.05 1.23
N SER A 136 2.30 5.88 1.64
CA SER A 136 1.45 6.63 0.71
C SER A 136 2.27 7.55 -0.21
N TYR A 137 3.31 8.20 0.32
CA TYR A 137 4.28 8.95 -0.48
C TYR A 137 4.97 8.05 -1.52
N LEU A 138 5.51 6.89 -1.13
CA LEU A 138 6.15 5.96 -2.07
C LEU A 138 5.19 5.52 -3.18
N ASP A 139 3.94 5.21 -2.83
CA ASP A 139 2.90 4.80 -3.77
C ASP A 139 2.53 5.91 -4.75
N SER A 140 2.47 7.16 -4.25
CA SER A 140 2.13 8.35 -5.03
C SER A 140 3.18 8.75 -6.07
N LEU A 141 4.44 8.34 -5.90
CA LEU A 141 5.52 8.72 -6.82
C LEU A 141 5.28 8.14 -8.22
N PRO A 142 5.11 8.97 -9.27
CA PRO A 142 4.91 8.46 -10.63
C PRO A 142 6.15 7.70 -11.14
N GLU A 143 7.34 8.25 -10.87
CA GLU A 143 8.63 7.68 -11.26
C GLU A 143 9.57 7.71 -10.05
N PRO A 144 9.51 6.70 -9.16
CA PRO A 144 10.41 6.66 -8.01
C PRO A 144 11.85 6.45 -8.47
N GLU A 145 12.78 7.19 -7.89
CA GLU A 145 14.21 7.06 -8.17
C GLU A 145 14.99 6.55 -6.95
N GLY A 146 16.17 5.98 -7.20
CA GLY A 146 17.13 5.60 -6.17
C GLY A 146 16.55 4.75 -5.04
N ILE A 147 16.57 5.28 -3.83
CA ILE A 147 16.16 4.53 -2.63
C ILE A 147 14.65 4.35 -2.55
N GLU A 148 13.88 5.36 -2.93
CA GLU A 148 12.43 5.26 -3.03
C GLU A 148 12.02 4.18 -4.05
N ALA A 149 12.74 4.03 -5.16
CA ALA A 149 12.50 2.96 -6.13
C ALA A 149 12.73 1.55 -5.55
N SER A 150 13.79 1.38 -4.74
CA SER A 150 14.07 0.11 -4.08
C SER A 150 13.03 -0.25 -3.01
N LEU A 151 12.48 0.76 -2.33
CA LEU A 151 11.50 0.58 -1.27
C LEU A 151 10.06 0.49 -1.78
N LYS A 152 9.75 1.10 -2.93
CA LYS A 152 8.45 0.98 -3.59
C LYS A 152 8.21 -0.48 -3.94
N GLY A 153 7.37 -1.12 -3.13
CA GLY A 153 6.87 -2.45 -3.41
C GLY A 153 5.85 -2.41 -4.54
N ALA A 154 5.53 -3.57 -5.09
CA ALA A 154 4.36 -3.74 -5.95
C ALA A 154 3.46 -4.80 -5.34
N GLY A 155 2.15 -4.63 -5.51
CA GLY A 155 1.14 -5.60 -5.10
C GLY A 155 1.20 -5.94 -3.61
N GLY A 156 1.02 -7.22 -3.28
CA GLY A 156 1.06 -7.79 -1.93
C GLY A 156 2.40 -7.66 -1.20
N THR A 157 3.43 -7.10 -1.83
CA THR A 157 4.71 -6.78 -1.17
C THR A 157 4.86 -5.32 -0.75
N ALA A 158 3.86 -4.46 -0.92
CA ALA A 158 3.87 -3.10 -0.36
C ALA A 158 4.18 -3.10 1.16
N ALA A 159 4.73 -2.02 1.73
CA ALA A 159 5.15 -1.99 3.15
C ALA A 159 6.14 -3.08 3.62
N TRP A 160 6.78 -3.87 2.75
CA TRP A 160 7.74 -4.90 3.18
C TRP A 160 8.86 -4.35 4.08
N TRP A 161 9.26 -3.09 3.84
CA TRP A 161 10.30 -2.39 4.59
C TRP A 161 9.91 -2.10 6.04
N MET A 162 8.62 -2.13 6.39
CA MET A 162 8.17 -1.93 7.78
C MET A 162 8.76 -3.00 8.73
N ALA A 163 9.12 -4.19 8.21
CA ALA A 163 9.81 -5.22 8.97
C ALA A 163 11.15 -4.74 9.57
N ASP A 164 11.79 -3.77 8.91
CA ASP A 164 13.12 -3.27 9.28
C ASP A 164 13.07 -2.10 10.28
N LEU A 165 11.89 -1.53 10.56
CA LEU A 165 11.69 -0.55 11.64
C LEU A 165 12.09 -1.14 13.00
N ARG A 166 11.77 -2.42 13.26
CA ARG A 166 12.16 -3.10 14.51
C ARG A 166 13.67 -3.22 14.64
N THR A 167 14.37 -3.53 13.55
CA THR A 167 15.84 -3.56 13.52
C THR A 167 16.41 -2.18 13.86
N LEU A 168 15.91 -1.12 13.23
CA LEU A 168 16.36 0.24 13.50
C LEU A 168 16.09 0.69 14.94
N LYS A 169 14.93 0.32 15.50
CA LYS A 169 14.56 0.59 16.90
C LYS A 169 15.46 -0.17 17.88
N ALA A 170 15.73 -1.45 17.62
CA ALA A 170 16.64 -2.26 18.43
C ALA A 170 18.08 -1.69 18.45
N LEU A 171 18.52 -1.12 17.32
CA LEU A 171 19.81 -0.42 17.21
C LEU A 171 19.80 1.00 17.78
N LYS A 172 18.65 1.48 18.28
CA LYS A 172 18.46 2.85 18.82
C LYS A 172 18.77 3.95 17.78
N LEU A 173 18.55 3.65 16.50
CA LEU A 173 18.70 4.61 15.40
C LEU A 173 17.41 5.39 15.16
N ILE A 174 16.28 4.81 15.57
CA ILE A 174 14.98 5.46 15.61
C ILE A 174 14.30 5.26 16.98
N THR A 175 13.30 6.08 17.27
CA THR A 175 12.42 5.98 18.44
C THR A 175 10.96 6.21 18.03
N GLY A 176 10.04 6.03 18.98
CA GLY A 176 8.60 6.15 18.80
C GLY A 176 7.89 4.80 18.63
N GLU A 177 6.56 4.82 18.82
CA GLU A 177 5.69 3.66 18.62
C GLU A 177 4.92 3.78 17.29
N HIS A 178 4.08 4.81 17.17
CA HIS A 178 3.25 5.04 15.99
C HIS A 178 3.93 5.92 14.95
N ARG A 179 4.66 6.95 15.41
CA ARG A 179 5.46 7.83 14.55
C ARG A 179 6.93 7.63 14.83
N VAL A 180 7.73 7.61 13.77
CA VAL A 180 9.15 7.35 13.79
C VAL A 180 9.91 8.67 13.90
N VAL A 181 10.82 8.75 14.87
CA VAL A 181 11.76 9.87 14.99
C VAL A 181 13.18 9.33 14.91
N LEU A 182 14.01 9.92 14.05
CA LEU A 182 15.43 9.56 13.96
C LEU A 182 16.19 10.10 15.17
N THR A 183 16.90 9.23 15.87
CA THR A 183 17.80 9.65 16.96
C THR A 183 19.01 10.39 16.39
N ALA A 184 19.75 11.13 17.22
CA ALA A 184 20.99 11.80 16.78
C ALA A 184 21.99 10.82 16.13
N SER A 185 22.09 9.60 16.67
CA SER A 185 22.91 8.53 16.07
C SER A 185 22.36 8.06 14.72
N GLY A 186 21.03 7.90 14.61
CA GLY A 186 20.35 7.58 13.35
C GLY A 186 20.60 8.63 12.27
N GLN A 187 20.43 9.90 12.59
CA GLN A 187 20.68 11.02 11.66
C GLN A 187 22.15 11.06 11.22
N THR A 188 23.09 10.87 12.16
CA THR A 188 24.53 10.85 11.85
C THR A 188 24.89 9.70 10.91
N LEU A 189 24.40 8.49 11.18
CA LEU A 189 24.65 7.33 10.33
C LEU A 189 23.98 7.49 8.96
N ALA A 190 22.72 7.92 8.93
CA ALA A 190 21.99 8.16 7.68
C ALA A 190 22.70 9.18 6.79
N GLY A 191 23.14 10.31 7.36
CA GLY A 191 23.89 11.34 6.64
C GLY A 191 25.23 10.85 6.10
N ALA A 192 25.90 9.94 6.81
CA ALA A 192 27.14 9.33 6.32
C ALA A 192 26.91 8.33 5.17
N LEU A 193 25.78 7.63 5.16
CA LEU A 193 25.43 6.63 4.15
C LEU A 193 24.74 7.22 2.91
N ALA A 194 24.02 8.34 3.06
CA ALA A 194 23.22 8.93 1.98
C ALA A 194 24.02 9.20 0.68
N PRO A 195 25.23 9.79 0.70
CA PRO A 195 26.00 10.04 -0.52
C PRO A 195 26.34 8.76 -1.29
N LEU A 196 26.60 7.64 -0.58
CA LEU A 196 26.91 6.35 -1.20
C LEU A 196 25.71 5.80 -1.97
N LEU A 197 24.53 5.87 -1.36
CA LEU A 197 23.29 5.38 -1.98
C LEU A 197 22.87 6.24 -3.16
N GLU A 198 23.08 7.56 -3.08
CA GLU A 198 22.85 8.45 -4.22
C GLU A 198 23.81 8.17 -5.37
N GLU A 199 25.08 7.89 -5.07
CA GLU A 199 26.05 7.54 -6.10
C GLU A 199 25.74 6.16 -6.70
N LEU A 200 25.35 5.18 -5.87
CA LEU A 200 24.92 3.86 -6.32
C LEU A 200 23.76 3.99 -7.31
N ALA A 201 22.79 4.85 -7.01
CA ALA A 201 21.62 5.08 -7.87
C ALA A 201 21.97 5.77 -9.20
N ARG A 202 22.92 6.72 -9.22
CA ARG A 202 23.31 7.46 -10.45
C ARG A 202 24.39 6.77 -11.29
N SER A 203 25.19 5.90 -10.70
CA SER A 203 26.33 5.30 -11.40
C SER A 203 25.86 4.38 -12.53
N GLU A 204 26.31 4.64 -13.76
CA GLU A 204 26.02 3.79 -14.91
C GLU A 204 26.87 2.50 -14.94
N SER A 205 28.03 2.49 -14.28
CA SER A 205 28.95 1.34 -14.24
C SER A 205 28.48 0.25 -13.26
N PRO A 206 28.21 -0.99 -13.73
CA PRO A 206 27.84 -2.10 -12.85
C PRO A 206 28.93 -2.44 -11.82
N LEU A 207 30.21 -2.36 -12.20
CA LEU A 207 31.33 -2.57 -11.26
C LEU A 207 31.33 -1.53 -10.14
N ARG A 208 31.07 -0.26 -10.49
CA ARG A 208 31.00 0.82 -9.51
C ARG A 208 29.80 0.66 -8.58
N ARG A 209 28.64 0.26 -9.11
CA ARG A 209 27.46 -0.04 -8.27
C ARG A 209 27.71 -1.23 -7.35
N ALA A 210 28.32 -2.31 -7.85
CA ALA A 210 28.69 -3.46 -7.02
C ALA A 210 29.67 -3.08 -5.90
N TRP A 211 30.66 -2.23 -6.21
CA TRP A 211 31.59 -1.69 -5.20
C TRP A 211 30.87 -0.90 -4.11
N LEU A 212 30.02 0.05 -4.50
CA LEU A 212 29.26 0.86 -3.54
C LEU A 212 28.30 -0.01 -2.70
N ALA A 213 27.68 -1.02 -3.29
CA ALA A 213 26.85 -2.00 -2.57
C ALA A 213 27.67 -2.77 -1.53
N VAL A 214 28.88 -3.21 -1.87
CA VAL A 214 29.82 -3.83 -0.92
C VAL A 214 30.19 -2.86 0.22
N LEU A 215 30.45 -1.57 -0.08
CA LEU A 215 30.74 -0.57 0.97
C LEU A 215 29.57 -0.40 1.95
N LEU A 216 28.35 -0.59 1.46
CA LEU A 216 27.11 -0.59 2.24
C LEU A 216 26.83 -1.94 2.91
N GLY A 217 27.73 -2.92 2.75
CA GLY A 217 27.57 -4.29 3.21
C GLY A 217 26.40 -5.02 2.57
N ASP A 218 25.92 -4.59 1.39
CA ASP A 218 24.79 -5.17 0.66
C ASP A 218 25.30 -6.15 -0.41
N PHE A 219 25.60 -7.37 0.01
CA PHE A 219 26.16 -8.39 -0.89
C PHE A 219 25.11 -8.94 -1.86
N VAL A 220 23.82 -8.89 -1.48
CA VAL A 220 22.72 -9.24 -2.39
C VAL A 220 22.71 -8.28 -3.57
N ARG A 221 22.69 -6.96 -3.31
CA ARG A 221 22.75 -5.97 -4.39
C ARG A 221 24.05 -6.06 -5.17
N ALA A 222 25.19 -6.25 -4.51
CA ALA A 222 26.48 -6.41 -5.20
C ALA A 222 26.48 -7.62 -6.15
N SER A 223 25.88 -8.74 -5.73
CA SER A 223 25.70 -9.93 -6.57
C SER A 223 24.83 -9.62 -7.80
N ASP A 224 23.71 -8.91 -7.61
CA ASP A 224 22.81 -8.55 -8.72
C ASP A 224 23.49 -7.65 -9.75
N GLU A 225 24.25 -6.65 -9.30
CA GLU A 225 24.97 -5.73 -10.20
C GLU A 225 26.09 -6.41 -10.99
N LEU A 226 26.66 -7.50 -10.46
CA LEU A 226 27.70 -8.30 -11.11
C LEU A 226 27.14 -9.45 -11.96
N ALA A 227 25.82 -9.66 -12.01
CA ALA A 227 25.22 -10.81 -12.69
C ALA A 227 25.64 -10.94 -14.17
N SER A 228 25.88 -9.81 -14.84
CA SER A 228 26.34 -9.76 -16.25
C SER A 228 27.85 -9.92 -16.43
N LEU A 229 28.65 -9.83 -15.35
CA LEU A 229 30.12 -9.77 -15.37
C LEU A 229 30.79 -10.99 -14.71
N ALA A 230 30.01 -12.04 -14.41
CA ALA A 230 30.36 -13.16 -13.55
C ALA A 230 30.55 -12.76 -12.08
N VAL A 231 29.69 -13.29 -11.21
CA VAL A 231 29.72 -13.00 -9.77
C VAL A 231 30.85 -13.77 -9.11
N PRO A 232 31.79 -13.12 -8.39
CA PRO A 232 32.80 -13.81 -7.62
C PRO A 232 32.17 -14.71 -6.55
N ALA A 233 32.71 -15.91 -6.36
CA ALA A 233 32.15 -16.90 -5.42
C ALA A 233 32.05 -16.38 -3.97
N SER A 234 32.96 -15.50 -3.54
CA SER A 234 32.90 -14.87 -2.22
C SER A 234 31.72 -13.91 -2.06
N ILE A 235 31.39 -13.13 -3.10
CA ILE A 235 30.22 -12.25 -3.10
C ILE A 235 28.95 -13.08 -3.13
N GLN A 236 28.89 -14.12 -3.96
CA GLN A 236 27.74 -15.02 -4.02
C GLN A 236 27.49 -15.72 -2.67
N ALA A 237 28.54 -16.23 -2.02
CA ALA A 237 28.43 -16.86 -0.70
C ALA A 237 27.97 -15.86 0.38
N ALA A 238 28.50 -14.63 0.37
CA ALA A 238 28.08 -13.58 1.30
C ALA A 238 26.62 -13.17 1.08
N ALA A 239 26.19 -13.04 -0.18
CA ALA A 239 24.80 -12.75 -0.53
C ALA A 239 23.84 -13.85 -0.04
N GLN A 240 24.20 -15.12 -0.27
CA GLN A 240 23.42 -16.26 0.21
C GLN A 240 23.33 -16.29 1.75
N ALA A 241 24.44 -16.03 2.44
CA ALA A 241 24.46 -15.95 3.89
C ALA A 241 23.55 -14.82 4.41
N GLN A 242 23.55 -13.64 3.77
CA GLN A 242 22.67 -12.53 4.13
C GLN A 242 21.19 -12.85 3.91
N VAL A 243 20.85 -13.48 2.78
CA VAL A 243 19.48 -13.91 2.51
C VAL A 243 19.05 -14.95 3.55
N PHE A 244 19.90 -15.93 3.86
CA PHE A 244 19.62 -16.95 4.86
C PHE A 244 19.42 -16.37 6.27
N GLU A 245 20.27 -15.43 6.69
CA GLU A 245 20.14 -14.72 7.96
C GLU A 245 18.84 -13.93 8.02
N ARG A 246 18.50 -13.20 6.94
CA ARG A 246 17.23 -12.46 6.87
C ARG A 246 16.04 -13.40 6.93
N ILE A 247 16.04 -14.50 6.18
CA ILE A 247 14.99 -15.53 6.26
C ILE A 247 14.86 -16.04 7.70
N SER A 248 15.97 -16.40 8.35
CA SER A 248 15.95 -16.89 9.73
C SER A 248 15.33 -15.88 10.70
N ARG A 249 15.58 -14.58 10.48
CA ARG A 249 15.01 -13.50 11.27
C ARG A 249 13.50 -13.31 11.01
N LEU A 250 13.08 -13.39 9.75
CA LEU A 250 11.69 -13.17 9.33
C LEU A 250 10.79 -14.37 9.61
N SER A 251 11.32 -15.58 9.50
CA SER A 251 10.62 -16.86 9.67
C SER A 251 10.45 -17.30 11.13
N GLY A 252 10.57 -16.39 12.09
CA GLY A 252 10.34 -16.68 13.52
C GLY A 252 8.94 -17.28 13.77
N PRO A 253 8.69 -17.90 14.94
CA PRO A 253 7.38 -18.50 15.23
C PRO A 253 6.30 -17.43 15.10
N TYR A 254 5.49 -17.53 14.04
CA TYR A 254 4.39 -16.61 13.71
C TYR A 254 3.21 -16.75 14.69
N GLU A 255 3.49 -17.01 15.98
CA GLU A 255 2.47 -17.12 17.03
C GLU A 255 1.65 -15.83 17.13
N LEU A 256 2.24 -14.70 16.73
CA LEU A 256 1.58 -13.41 16.49
C LEU A 256 2.08 -12.86 15.16
N GLY A 257 1.58 -13.41 14.05
CA GLY A 257 2.05 -13.10 12.70
C GLY A 257 2.22 -11.60 12.47
N ASN A 258 3.40 -11.21 12.00
CA ASN A 258 3.68 -9.83 11.62
C ASN A 258 3.51 -9.72 10.10
N ALA A 259 2.46 -9.02 9.68
CA ALA A 259 2.18 -8.71 8.28
C ALA A 259 3.43 -8.23 7.53
N ALA A 260 4.22 -7.33 8.14
CA ALA A 260 5.41 -6.78 7.50
C ALA A 260 6.49 -7.84 7.26
N ASP A 261 6.65 -8.82 8.16
CA ASP A 261 7.64 -9.88 8.01
C ASP A 261 7.28 -10.83 6.88
N LEU A 262 5.99 -11.17 6.75
CA LEU A 262 5.51 -12.01 5.65
C LEU A 262 5.74 -11.33 4.29
N ARG A 263 5.49 -10.02 4.20
CA ARG A 263 5.78 -9.24 2.98
C ARG A 263 7.27 -9.15 2.69
N ALA A 264 8.09 -8.93 3.72
CA ALA A 264 9.55 -8.93 3.59
C ALA A 264 10.09 -10.28 3.13
N LEU A 265 9.49 -11.39 3.58
CA LEU A 265 9.86 -12.73 3.15
C LEU A 265 9.44 -12.98 1.69
N ALA A 266 8.22 -12.58 1.32
CA ALA A 266 7.74 -12.66 -0.07
C ALA A 266 8.60 -11.84 -1.02
N ARG A 267 9.11 -10.68 -0.59
CA ARG A 267 10.01 -9.82 -1.36
C ARG A 267 11.36 -10.48 -1.68
N LEU A 268 11.82 -11.41 -0.84
CA LEU A 268 13.04 -12.22 -1.09
C LEU A 268 12.81 -13.30 -2.14
N GLY A 269 11.56 -13.65 -2.43
CA GLY A 269 11.18 -14.61 -3.44
C GLY A 269 10.22 -15.66 -2.90
N ARG A 270 9.36 -16.15 -3.80
CA ARG A 270 8.33 -17.13 -3.49
C ARG A 270 8.87 -18.39 -2.79
N GLN A 271 10.03 -18.89 -3.22
CA GLN A 271 10.66 -20.07 -2.64
C GLN A 271 10.98 -19.94 -1.14
N HIS A 272 10.99 -18.71 -0.61
CA HIS A 272 11.23 -18.43 0.81
C HIS A 272 9.95 -18.17 1.58
N ALA A 273 8.86 -17.75 0.91
CA ALA A 273 7.64 -17.30 1.56
C ALA A 273 6.46 -18.28 1.44
N GLU A 274 6.46 -19.19 0.46
CA GLU A 274 5.32 -20.06 0.14
C GLU A 274 4.83 -20.86 1.36
N GLU A 275 5.74 -21.47 2.12
CA GLU A 275 5.39 -22.22 3.32
C GLU A 275 4.76 -21.32 4.40
N ALA A 276 5.33 -20.14 4.63
CA ALA A 276 4.80 -19.18 5.60
C ALA A 276 3.42 -18.65 5.19
N VAL A 277 3.23 -18.35 3.90
CA VAL A 277 1.95 -17.91 3.32
C VAL A 277 0.88 -18.99 3.47
N LEU A 278 1.21 -20.25 3.13
CA LEU A 278 0.30 -21.39 3.32
C LEU A 278 -0.05 -21.60 4.79
N ALA A 279 0.91 -21.43 5.70
CA ALA A 279 0.65 -21.52 7.14
C ALA A 279 -0.36 -20.45 7.60
N GLN A 280 -0.29 -19.23 7.04
CA GLN A 280 -1.27 -18.17 7.37
C GLN A 280 -2.68 -18.47 6.83
N LEU A 281 -2.78 -19.13 5.66
CA LEU A 281 -4.07 -19.59 5.14
C LEU A 281 -4.70 -20.71 5.98
N HIS A 282 -3.91 -21.48 6.75
CA HIS A 282 -4.39 -22.54 7.63
C HIS A 282 -4.57 -22.12 9.10
N ARG A 283 -4.11 -20.92 9.46
CA ARG A 283 -4.16 -20.40 10.83
C ARG A 283 -5.60 -20.24 11.34
N SER A 284 -5.79 -20.36 12.65
CA SER A 284 -7.03 -20.06 13.36
C SER A 284 -6.72 -19.33 14.68
N PRO A 285 -7.37 -18.19 15.00
CA PRO A 285 -8.33 -17.47 14.16
C PRO A 285 -7.66 -16.83 12.94
N LEU A 286 -8.47 -16.47 11.94
CA LEU A 286 -8.02 -15.64 10.82
C LEU A 286 -7.86 -14.19 11.30
N ASP A 287 -6.80 -13.52 10.86
CA ASP A 287 -6.48 -12.15 11.25
C ASP A 287 -5.98 -11.32 10.05
N GLY A 288 -5.48 -10.10 10.30
CA GLY A 288 -4.94 -9.24 9.25
C GLY A 288 -3.75 -9.84 8.50
N VAL A 289 -3.04 -10.81 9.07
CA VAL A 289 -1.92 -11.49 8.41
C VAL A 289 -2.43 -12.46 7.35
N THR A 290 -3.60 -13.06 7.57
CA THR A 290 -4.29 -13.84 6.53
C THR A 290 -4.60 -12.95 5.32
N SER A 291 -5.08 -11.72 5.52
CA SER A 291 -5.29 -10.78 4.40
C SER A 291 -4.00 -10.52 3.62
N VAL A 292 -2.88 -10.31 4.31
CA VAL A 292 -1.57 -10.15 3.66
C VAL A 292 -1.15 -11.38 2.86
N ALA A 293 -1.42 -12.58 3.39
CA ALA A 293 -1.16 -13.82 2.66
C ALA A 293 -1.98 -13.90 1.36
N LEU A 294 -3.22 -13.43 1.37
CA LEU A 294 -4.06 -13.34 0.16
C LEU A 294 -3.50 -12.33 -0.84
N ASP A 295 -3.07 -11.14 -0.38
CA ASP A 295 -2.45 -10.13 -1.26
C ASP A 295 -1.19 -10.69 -1.95
N ILE A 296 -0.35 -11.44 -1.22
CA ILE A 296 0.84 -12.08 -1.79
C ILE A 296 0.46 -13.16 -2.82
N ILE A 297 -0.59 -13.94 -2.55
CA ILE A 297 -1.06 -14.98 -3.48
C ILE A 297 -1.65 -14.37 -4.75
N GLU A 298 -2.32 -13.22 -4.64
CA GLU A 298 -2.83 -12.47 -5.79
C GLU A 298 -1.71 -12.17 -6.80
N ASP A 299 -0.57 -11.67 -6.32
CA ASP A 299 0.61 -11.40 -7.15
C ASP A 299 1.20 -12.66 -7.79
N TRP A 300 1.10 -13.81 -7.10
CA TRP A 300 1.62 -15.07 -7.63
C TRP A 300 0.73 -15.67 -8.71
N SER A 301 -0.58 -15.42 -8.66
CA SER A 301 -1.57 -15.89 -9.64
C SER A 301 -1.41 -17.38 -10.01
N ASP A 302 -1.13 -18.24 -9.02
CA ASP A 302 -0.83 -19.66 -9.23
C ASP A 302 -2.05 -20.57 -8.90
N PRO A 303 -2.51 -21.42 -9.84
CA PRO A 303 -3.62 -22.36 -9.62
C PRO A 303 -3.44 -23.33 -8.46
N ARG A 304 -2.21 -23.60 -8.01
CA ARG A 304 -1.95 -24.48 -6.86
C ARG A 304 -2.55 -23.98 -5.56
N PHE A 305 -2.86 -22.68 -5.45
CA PHE A 305 -3.49 -22.12 -4.25
C PHE A 305 -5.01 -22.24 -4.23
N VAL A 306 -5.67 -22.72 -5.30
CA VAL A 306 -7.15 -22.80 -5.35
C VAL A 306 -7.73 -23.54 -4.16
N GLU A 307 -7.22 -24.72 -3.82
CA GLU A 307 -7.70 -25.49 -2.67
C GLU A 307 -7.43 -24.79 -1.32
N PRO A 308 -6.17 -24.38 -1.00
CA PRO A 308 -5.91 -23.58 0.20
C PRO A 308 -6.77 -22.32 0.36
N LEU A 309 -7.09 -21.63 -0.76
CA LEU A 309 -7.95 -20.45 -0.75
C LEU A 309 -9.40 -20.80 -0.38
N LEU A 310 -9.95 -21.89 -0.93
CA LEU A 310 -11.30 -22.34 -0.59
C LEU A 310 -11.39 -22.80 0.86
N ASP A 311 -10.38 -23.52 1.35
CA ASP A 311 -10.32 -23.96 2.75
C ASP A 311 -10.26 -22.75 3.71
N ALA A 312 -9.50 -21.70 3.35
CA ALA A 312 -9.51 -20.44 4.10
C ALA A 312 -10.89 -19.75 4.06
N ALA A 313 -11.54 -19.71 2.90
CA ALA A 313 -12.87 -19.13 2.74
C ALA A 313 -13.95 -19.88 3.54
N GLU A 314 -13.91 -21.21 3.57
CA GLU A 314 -14.82 -22.05 4.34
C GLU A 314 -14.67 -21.84 5.86
N ARG A 315 -13.45 -21.66 6.34
CA ARG A 315 -13.17 -21.38 7.75
C ARG A 315 -13.45 -19.93 8.16
N ALA A 316 -13.49 -19.01 7.20
CA ALA A 316 -13.81 -17.60 7.39
C ALA A 316 -15.29 -17.39 7.69
N THR A 317 -15.77 -17.97 8.79
CA THR A 317 -17.14 -17.90 9.28
C THR A 317 -17.36 -16.61 10.10
N GLY A 318 -18.58 -16.07 10.04
CA GLY A 318 -18.94 -14.83 10.72
C GLY A 318 -19.07 -13.61 9.81
N GLU A 319 -19.56 -12.51 10.39
CA GLU A 319 -19.90 -11.26 9.70
C GLU A 319 -18.97 -10.10 10.09
N VAL A 320 -18.12 -10.31 11.09
CA VAL A 320 -17.19 -9.30 11.61
C VAL A 320 -15.83 -9.47 10.92
N PRO A 321 -15.13 -8.36 10.58
CA PRO A 321 -13.78 -8.44 10.05
C PRO A 321 -12.83 -9.28 10.93
N PRO A 322 -11.89 -10.02 10.30
CA PRO A 322 -11.59 -10.04 8.87
C PRO A 322 -12.39 -11.08 8.06
N ALA A 323 -13.29 -11.85 8.68
CA ALA A 323 -13.88 -13.04 8.06
C ALA A 323 -14.60 -12.78 6.71
N PRO A 324 -15.48 -11.77 6.56
CA PRO A 324 -16.10 -11.47 5.26
C PRO A 324 -15.09 -11.13 4.17
N HIS A 325 -14.07 -10.33 4.51
CA HIS A 325 -13.04 -9.91 3.57
C HIS A 325 -12.18 -11.10 3.12
N VAL A 326 -11.75 -11.95 4.06
CA VAL A 326 -10.99 -13.17 3.74
C VAL A 326 -11.82 -14.09 2.84
N ARG A 327 -13.10 -14.30 3.16
CA ARG A 327 -13.98 -15.17 2.36
C ARG A 327 -14.14 -14.67 0.93
N ALA A 328 -14.50 -13.39 0.75
CA ALA A 328 -14.70 -12.82 -0.57
C ALA A 328 -13.40 -12.78 -1.38
N THR A 329 -12.30 -12.33 -0.76
CA THR A 329 -11.00 -12.26 -1.42
C THR A 329 -10.48 -13.63 -1.81
N ALA A 330 -10.57 -14.64 -0.93
CA ALA A 330 -10.12 -15.98 -1.26
C ALA A 330 -10.98 -16.64 -2.37
N CYS A 331 -12.31 -16.43 -2.36
CA CYS A 331 -13.18 -16.89 -3.45
C CYS A 331 -12.83 -16.21 -4.78
N ARG A 332 -12.53 -14.92 -4.76
CA ARG A 332 -12.11 -14.16 -5.94
C ARG A 332 -10.81 -14.69 -6.53
N LEU A 333 -9.79 -14.88 -5.69
CA LEU A 333 -8.50 -15.41 -6.11
C LEU A 333 -8.64 -16.83 -6.65
N ALA A 334 -9.43 -17.69 -5.98
CA ALA A 334 -9.71 -19.03 -6.46
C ALA A 334 -10.42 -19.01 -7.83
N LEU A 335 -11.38 -18.09 -8.04
CA LEU A 335 -12.06 -17.91 -9.32
C LEU A 335 -11.09 -17.45 -10.42
N GLN A 336 -10.24 -16.46 -10.14
CA GLN A 336 -9.25 -15.94 -11.09
C GLN A 336 -8.23 -17.01 -11.48
N SER A 337 -7.70 -17.77 -10.53
CA SER A 337 -6.73 -18.83 -10.80
C SER A 337 -7.35 -20.06 -11.48
N ALA A 338 -8.63 -20.34 -11.24
CA ALA A 338 -9.31 -21.50 -11.85
C ALA A 338 -9.76 -21.27 -13.30
N VAL A 339 -9.81 -20.02 -13.77
CA VAL A 339 -10.12 -19.68 -15.16
C VAL A 339 -9.18 -20.39 -16.13
N GLU A 340 -7.90 -20.48 -15.78
CA GLU A 340 -6.88 -21.09 -16.64
C GLU A 340 -7.05 -22.59 -16.81
N VAL A 341 -7.69 -23.26 -15.83
CA VAL A 341 -7.78 -24.73 -15.73
C VAL A 341 -9.19 -25.25 -16.06
N ALA A 342 -10.12 -24.36 -16.44
CA ALA A 342 -11.55 -24.60 -16.55
C ALA A 342 -12.22 -24.96 -15.21
N LEU A 343 -13.18 -24.13 -14.81
CA LEU A 343 -13.89 -24.28 -13.53
C LEU A 343 -14.69 -25.59 -13.48
N SER A 344 -14.25 -26.55 -12.66
CA SER A 344 -14.96 -27.82 -12.48
C SER A 344 -16.34 -27.59 -11.83
N SER A 345 -17.30 -28.47 -12.10
CA SER A 345 -18.64 -28.36 -11.49
C SER A 345 -18.62 -28.41 -9.96
N SER A 346 -17.69 -29.18 -9.39
CA SER A 346 -17.49 -29.27 -7.93
C SER A 346 -16.98 -27.95 -7.36
N LEU A 347 -15.94 -27.38 -7.98
CA LEU A 347 -15.38 -26.08 -7.59
C LEU A 347 -16.41 -24.96 -7.71
N ARG A 348 -17.14 -24.93 -8.82
CA ARG A 348 -18.25 -23.99 -9.05
C ARG A 348 -19.30 -24.08 -7.94
N GLY A 349 -19.70 -25.29 -7.55
CA GLY A 349 -20.67 -25.51 -6.47
C GLY A 349 -20.19 -25.00 -5.11
N ARG A 350 -18.91 -25.22 -4.78
CA ARG A 350 -18.29 -24.69 -3.55
C ARG A 350 -18.30 -23.16 -3.53
N LEU A 351 -17.82 -22.52 -4.61
CA LEU A 351 -17.80 -21.06 -4.73
C LEU A 351 -19.21 -20.46 -4.63
N VAL A 352 -20.21 -21.02 -5.32
CA VAL A 352 -21.60 -20.56 -5.23
C VAL A 352 -22.11 -20.61 -3.79
N THR A 353 -21.79 -21.68 -3.05
CA THR A 353 -22.21 -21.84 -1.65
C THR A 353 -21.54 -20.80 -0.73
N LEU A 354 -20.23 -20.60 -0.89
CA LEU A 354 -19.46 -19.63 -0.10
C LEU A 354 -19.90 -18.18 -0.36
N LEU A 355 -20.06 -17.81 -1.62
CA LEU A 355 -20.44 -16.46 -2.02
C LEU A 355 -21.86 -16.11 -1.57
N ALA A 356 -22.80 -17.06 -1.67
CA ALA A 356 -24.19 -16.86 -1.24
C ALA A 356 -24.33 -16.60 0.27
N THR A 357 -23.36 -17.03 1.09
CA THR A 357 -23.40 -16.85 2.56
C THR A 357 -22.58 -15.66 3.05
N THR A 358 -21.91 -14.92 2.15
CA THR A 358 -21.09 -13.76 2.55
C THR A 358 -21.99 -12.59 2.96
N ALA A 359 -21.66 -11.97 4.09
CA ALA A 359 -22.38 -10.84 4.68
C ALA A 359 -21.39 -9.70 5.00
N GLY A 360 -21.86 -8.63 5.65
CA GLY A 360 -21.02 -7.50 6.04
C GLY A 360 -20.59 -6.65 4.84
N HIS A 361 -19.44 -5.97 4.98
CA HIS A 361 -18.95 -5.05 3.95
C HIS A 361 -18.65 -5.74 2.61
N ALA A 362 -18.22 -7.00 2.60
CA ALA A 362 -17.87 -7.75 1.39
C ALA A 362 -19.09 -8.38 0.67
N ALA A 363 -20.31 -8.16 1.17
CA ALA A 363 -21.50 -8.77 0.60
C ALA A 363 -21.76 -8.35 -0.86
N GLY A 364 -21.43 -7.10 -1.22
CA GLY A 364 -21.63 -6.57 -2.57
C GLY A 364 -20.73 -7.23 -3.61
N GLU A 365 -19.41 -7.27 -3.36
CA GLU A 365 -18.46 -7.97 -4.22
C GLU A 365 -18.77 -9.48 -4.31
N SER A 366 -19.14 -10.13 -3.20
CA SER A 366 -19.54 -11.55 -3.22
C SER A 366 -20.79 -11.80 -4.05
N ALA A 367 -21.81 -10.93 -3.96
CA ALA A 367 -23.02 -11.02 -4.76
C ALA A 367 -22.73 -10.84 -6.26
N TYR A 368 -21.82 -9.93 -6.59
CA TYR A 368 -21.35 -9.75 -7.97
C TYR A 368 -20.67 -11.01 -8.50
N MET A 369 -19.72 -11.59 -7.75
CA MET A 369 -19.07 -12.85 -8.15
C MET A 369 -20.07 -14.01 -8.25
N LEU A 370 -21.07 -14.05 -7.36
CA LEU A 370 -22.15 -15.03 -7.44
C LEU A 370 -22.91 -14.87 -8.75
N ALA A 371 -23.24 -13.65 -9.19
CA ALA A 371 -23.92 -13.41 -10.46
C ALA A 371 -23.11 -13.86 -11.68
N LEU A 372 -21.77 -13.85 -11.61
CA LEU A 372 -20.91 -14.39 -12.66
C LEU A 372 -20.98 -15.92 -12.76
N LEU A 373 -21.27 -16.61 -11.66
CA LEU A 373 -21.35 -18.07 -11.59
C LEU A 373 -22.78 -18.59 -11.77
N ASP A 374 -23.73 -17.92 -11.14
CA ASP A 374 -25.16 -18.23 -11.07
C ASP A 374 -25.97 -16.92 -11.14
N PRO A 375 -26.32 -16.46 -12.35
CA PRO A 375 -26.93 -15.15 -12.56
C PRO A 375 -28.21 -14.92 -11.77
N ASP A 376 -29.08 -15.93 -11.67
CA ASP A 376 -30.39 -15.77 -11.03
C ASP A 376 -30.22 -15.51 -9.53
N ARG A 377 -29.42 -16.34 -8.85
CA ARG A 377 -29.12 -16.19 -7.42
C ARG A 377 -28.29 -14.94 -7.14
N GLY A 378 -27.37 -14.60 -8.03
CA GLY A 378 -26.52 -13.44 -7.89
C GLY A 378 -27.27 -12.12 -8.04
N LEU A 379 -28.19 -12.01 -9.01
CA LEU A 379 -29.04 -10.83 -9.18
C LEU A 379 -29.99 -10.64 -7.99
N GLU A 380 -30.60 -11.72 -7.49
CA GLU A 380 -31.41 -11.69 -6.27
C GLU A 380 -30.58 -11.16 -5.09
N ARG A 381 -29.38 -11.69 -4.90
CA ARG A 381 -28.49 -11.27 -3.83
C ARG A 381 -28.01 -9.82 -3.98
N LEU A 382 -27.70 -9.38 -5.21
CA LEU A 382 -27.32 -7.98 -5.47
C LEU A 382 -28.47 -7.02 -5.12
N ALA A 383 -29.71 -7.37 -5.47
CA ALA A 383 -30.90 -6.59 -5.10
C ALA A 383 -31.09 -6.50 -3.58
N GLU A 384 -30.88 -7.61 -2.86
CA GLU A 384 -30.92 -7.64 -1.40
C GLU A 384 -29.83 -6.76 -0.78
N VAL A 385 -28.57 -6.93 -1.21
CA VAL A 385 -27.42 -6.17 -0.66
C VAL A 385 -27.52 -4.68 -0.96
N LEU A 386 -28.13 -4.29 -2.08
CA LEU A 386 -28.39 -2.88 -2.40
C LEU A 386 -29.31 -2.19 -1.38
N SER A 387 -30.06 -2.97 -0.60
CA SER A 387 -30.90 -2.51 0.51
C SER A 387 -30.22 -2.63 1.89
N SER A 388 -28.95 -3.03 1.95
CA SER A 388 -28.19 -3.19 3.19
C SER A 388 -27.97 -1.85 3.90
N ASP A 389 -27.92 -1.85 5.23
CA ASP A 389 -27.52 -0.67 6.02
C ASP A 389 -26.03 -0.34 5.89
N ILE A 390 -25.21 -1.26 5.35
CA ILE A 390 -23.76 -1.09 5.19
C ILE A 390 -23.46 -0.34 3.88
N PRO A 391 -22.99 0.92 3.92
CA PRO A 391 -22.79 1.71 2.71
C PRO A 391 -21.84 1.07 1.71
N TRP A 392 -20.72 0.51 2.18
CA TRP A 392 -19.75 -0.15 1.30
C TRP A 392 -20.36 -1.32 0.51
N ALA A 393 -21.19 -2.14 1.17
CA ALA A 393 -21.84 -3.26 0.51
C ALA A 393 -22.83 -2.79 -0.57
N ARG A 394 -23.59 -1.72 -0.30
CA ARG A 394 -24.48 -1.09 -1.31
C ARG A 394 -23.68 -0.53 -2.49
N GLN A 395 -22.58 0.16 -2.22
CA GLN A 395 -21.70 0.72 -3.26
C GLN A 395 -21.17 -0.39 -4.19
N GLU A 396 -20.68 -1.49 -3.63
CA GLU A 396 -20.21 -2.63 -4.41
C GLU A 396 -21.34 -3.34 -5.17
N ALA A 397 -22.52 -3.52 -4.56
CA ALA A 397 -23.66 -4.14 -5.22
C ALA A 397 -24.17 -3.30 -6.40
N ALA A 398 -24.32 -1.99 -6.21
CA ALA A 398 -24.69 -1.07 -7.28
C ALA A 398 -23.66 -1.11 -8.42
N THR A 399 -22.37 -1.14 -8.06
CA THR A 399 -21.26 -1.25 -9.02
C THR A 399 -21.30 -2.55 -9.79
N GLY A 400 -21.55 -3.67 -9.10
CA GLY A 400 -21.71 -4.99 -9.71
C GLY A 400 -22.85 -5.02 -10.73
N LEU A 401 -24.03 -4.50 -10.37
CA LEU A 401 -25.18 -4.40 -11.29
C LEU A 401 -24.84 -3.55 -12.52
N ALA A 402 -24.18 -2.41 -12.34
CA ALA A 402 -23.75 -1.54 -13.43
C ALA A 402 -22.73 -2.23 -14.37
N LEU A 403 -21.83 -3.05 -13.81
CA LEU A 403 -20.86 -3.82 -14.58
C LEU A 403 -21.47 -5.00 -15.33
N LEU A 404 -22.48 -5.66 -14.75
CA LEU A 404 -23.23 -6.72 -15.44
C LEU A 404 -23.94 -6.15 -16.67
N GLY A 405 -24.58 -4.98 -16.54
CA GLY A 405 -25.19 -4.26 -17.66
C GLY A 405 -26.30 -5.02 -18.38
N THR A 406 -26.86 -6.07 -17.78
CA THR A 406 -28.02 -6.80 -18.30
C THR A 406 -29.29 -5.98 -18.06
N GLU A 407 -30.34 -6.25 -18.83
CA GLU A 407 -31.65 -5.60 -18.65
C GLU A 407 -32.17 -5.76 -17.21
N ASP A 408 -32.13 -6.98 -16.66
CA ASP A 408 -32.53 -7.26 -15.28
C ASP A 408 -31.68 -6.50 -14.26
N ALA A 409 -30.36 -6.39 -14.48
CA ALA A 409 -29.48 -5.65 -13.56
C ALA A 409 -29.76 -4.15 -13.57
N LEU A 410 -30.02 -3.58 -14.75
CA LEU A 410 -30.39 -2.17 -14.90
C LEU A 410 -31.80 -1.90 -14.35
N GLU A 411 -32.72 -2.86 -14.47
CA GLU A 411 -34.05 -2.78 -13.85
C GLU A 411 -33.95 -2.76 -12.30
N ILE A 412 -33.10 -3.61 -11.72
CA ILE A 412 -32.83 -3.60 -10.27
C ILE A 412 -32.27 -2.24 -9.83
N LEU A 413 -31.29 -1.70 -10.55
CA LEU A 413 -30.75 -0.36 -10.29
C LEU A 413 -31.83 0.72 -10.36
N GLY A 414 -32.67 0.68 -11.39
CA GLY A 414 -33.74 1.66 -11.62
C GLY A 414 -34.87 1.62 -10.58
N LYS A 415 -35.15 0.44 -10.00
CA LYS A 415 -36.14 0.28 -8.93
C LYS A 415 -35.60 0.62 -7.54
N SER A 416 -34.29 0.64 -7.36
CA SER A 416 -33.68 0.95 -6.06
C SER A 416 -33.85 2.42 -5.69
N SER A 417 -34.19 2.67 -4.43
CA SER A 417 -34.20 4.02 -3.84
C SER A 417 -32.82 4.47 -3.38
N SER A 418 -31.82 3.58 -3.38
CA SER A 418 -30.45 3.90 -2.94
C SER A 418 -29.82 4.98 -3.83
N ARG A 419 -28.99 5.82 -3.21
CA ARG A 419 -28.32 6.91 -3.92
C ARG A 419 -27.22 6.36 -4.84
N GLU A 420 -26.53 5.33 -4.37
CA GLU A 420 -25.49 4.59 -5.09
C GLU A 420 -26.04 4.04 -6.43
N ALA A 421 -27.24 3.44 -6.41
CA ALA A 421 -27.88 2.93 -7.62
C ALA A 421 -28.23 4.04 -8.61
N ARG A 422 -28.81 5.15 -8.15
CA ARG A 422 -29.15 6.29 -9.01
C ARG A 422 -27.92 6.91 -9.67
N ILE A 423 -26.84 7.09 -8.91
CA ILE A 423 -25.56 7.62 -9.43
C ILE A 423 -25.05 6.71 -10.55
N LEU A 424 -24.98 5.40 -10.31
CA LEU A 424 -24.45 4.47 -11.30
C LEU A 424 -25.36 4.25 -12.50
N LEU A 425 -26.68 4.22 -12.32
CA LEU A 425 -27.61 4.16 -13.44
C LEU A 425 -27.41 5.34 -14.39
N ARG A 426 -27.32 6.56 -13.85
CA ARG A 426 -27.03 7.77 -14.64
C ARG A 426 -25.69 7.67 -15.36
N ALA A 427 -24.65 7.18 -14.68
CA ALA A 427 -23.34 6.97 -15.29
C ALA A 427 -23.39 5.98 -16.46
N VAL A 428 -24.11 4.87 -16.32
CA VAL A 428 -24.33 3.87 -17.39
C VAL A 428 -25.14 4.46 -18.55
N GLU A 429 -26.12 5.32 -18.26
CA GLU A 429 -26.92 6.04 -19.27
C GLU A 429 -26.17 7.22 -19.92
N GLY A 430 -24.92 7.51 -19.52
CA GLY A 430 -24.15 8.65 -20.03
C GLY A 430 -24.69 10.02 -19.60
N LYS A 431 -25.50 10.07 -18.54
CA LYS A 431 -26.06 11.31 -17.98
C LYS A 431 -25.03 11.96 -17.03
N PRO A 432 -24.97 13.30 -16.96
CA PRO A 432 -24.10 13.97 -16.00
C PRO A 432 -24.49 13.60 -14.56
N PRO A 433 -23.52 13.60 -13.62
CA PRO A 433 -23.80 13.39 -12.21
C PRO A 433 -24.83 14.41 -11.72
N GLU A 434 -25.66 14.02 -10.76
CA GLU A 434 -26.58 14.97 -10.15
C GLU A 434 -25.78 16.10 -9.49
N PRO A 435 -26.19 17.37 -9.69
CA PRO A 435 -25.57 18.46 -8.96
C PRO A 435 -25.70 18.16 -7.46
N HIS A 436 -24.58 18.31 -6.75
CA HIS A 436 -24.57 18.15 -5.31
C HIS A 436 -25.56 19.14 -4.71
N ALA A 437 -26.47 18.67 -3.87
CA ALA A 437 -27.17 19.58 -2.97
C ALA A 437 -26.10 20.26 -2.12
N GLU A 438 -26.12 21.60 -2.06
CA GLU A 438 -25.24 22.30 -1.12
C GLU A 438 -25.56 21.79 0.29
N PRO A 439 -24.57 21.24 1.01
CA PRO A 439 -24.82 20.74 2.36
C PRO A 439 -25.30 21.89 3.24
N PRO A 440 -26.27 21.65 4.15
CA PRO A 440 -26.76 22.68 5.04
C PRO A 440 -25.60 23.34 5.78
N GLU A 441 -25.61 24.67 5.87
CA GLU A 441 -24.50 25.38 6.50
C GLU A 441 -24.44 25.09 8.01
N ALA A 442 -23.60 24.15 8.42
CA ALA A 442 -23.26 23.92 9.83
C ALA A 442 -22.10 24.84 10.24
N TRP A 443 -22.34 25.66 11.27
CA TRP A 443 -21.37 26.59 11.85
C TRP A 443 -21.20 26.28 13.34
N ILE A 444 -19.95 26.23 13.81
CA ILE A 444 -19.62 26.17 15.26
C ILE A 444 -18.90 27.44 15.69
N GLU A 445 -19.00 27.76 16.98
CA GLU A 445 -18.16 28.77 17.60
C GLU A 445 -16.95 28.08 18.24
N TRP A 446 -15.75 28.42 17.80
CA TRP A 446 -14.49 27.88 18.30
C TRP A 446 -13.56 29.03 18.66
N ARG A 447 -13.24 29.17 19.95
CA ARG A 447 -12.43 30.28 20.50
C ARG A 447 -12.92 31.69 20.10
N GLY A 448 -14.23 31.87 20.00
CA GLY A 448 -14.86 33.15 19.63
C GLY A 448 -14.88 33.43 18.12
N GLU A 449 -14.43 32.47 17.29
CA GLU A 449 -14.53 32.53 15.83
C GLU A 449 -15.63 31.58 15.34
N ARG A 450 -16.47 32.06 14.43
CA ARG A 450 -17.50 31.23 13.79
C ARG A 450 -16.87 30.47 12.62
N ARG A 451 -16.84 29.15 12.69
CA ARG A 451 -16.20 28.27 11.69
C ARG A 451 -17.22 27.36 11.03
N ARG A 452 -17.14 27.23 9.70
CA ARG A 452 -17.91 26.23 8.97
C ARG A 452 -17.33 24.86 9.29
N VAL A 453 -18.19 23.93 9.64
CA VAL A 453 -17.82 22.52 9.79
C VAL A 453 -18.68 21.72 8.84
N TYR A 454 -18.07 20.72 8.23
CA TYR A 454 -18.82 19.70 7.51
C TYR A 454 -18.97 18.52 8.45
N THR A 455 -20.17 17.98 8.53
CA THR A 455 -20.37 16.66 9.12
C THR A 455 -19.70 15.63 8.22
N MET A 456 -19.29 14.50 8.81
CA MET A 456 -18.74 13.39 8.02
C MET A 456 -19.74 12.94 6.95
N GLU A 457 -21.04 12.98 7.26
CA GLU A 457 -22.11 12.65 6.33
C GLU A 457 -22.07 13.56 5.09
N GLU A 458 -21.98 14.88 5.27
CA GLU A 458 -21.90 15.83 4.15
C GLU A 458 -20.65 15.61 3.28
N ILE A 459 -19.51 15.32 3.90
CA ILE A 459 -18.27 15.00 3.16
C ILE A 459 -18.46 13.72 2.35
N LEU A 460 -19.02 12.67 2.98
CA LEU A 460 -19.29 11.40 2.32
C LEU A 460 -20.27 11.59 1.15
N GLU A 461 -21.29 12.42 1.33
CA GLU A 461 -22.31 12.73 0.34
C GLU A 461 -21.76 13.51 -0.87
N ALA A 462 -20.91 14.50 -0.63
CA ALA A 462 -20.26 15.27 -1.68
C ALA A 462 -19.25 14.40 -2.47
N SER A 463 -18.61 13.44 -1.80
CA SER A 463 -17.58 12.59 -2.41
C SER A 463 -18.15 11.35 -3.11
N LEU A 464 -19.42 11.00 -2.85
CA LEU A 464 -20.01 9.74 -3.29
C LEU A 464 -19.92 9.51 -4.81
N PRO A 465 -20.24 10.47 -5.71
CA PRO A 465 -20.13 10.23 -7.16
C PRO A 465 -18.71 9.86 -7.61
N SER A 466 -17.71 10.61 -7.12
CA SER A 466 -16.29 10.34 -7.41
C SER A 466 -15.87 8.97 -6.86
N TRP A 467 -16.31 8.62 -5.65
CA TRP A 467 -16.09 7.28 -5.11
C TRP A 467 -16.76 6.18 -5.91
N MET A 468 -18.01 6.36 -6.36
CA MET A 468 -18.71 5.37 -7.18
C MET A 468 -18.00 5.16 -8.53
N ALA A 469 -17.51 6.23 -9.16
CA ALA A 469 -16.70 6.13 -10.36
C ALA A 469 -15.39 5.37 -10.11
N SER A 470 -14.71 5.65 -9.00
CA SER A 470 -13.51 4.92 -8.58
C SER A 470 -13.80 3.45 -8.26
N CYS A 471 -14.91 3.14 -7.61
CA CYS A 471 -15.35 1.77 -7.32
C CYS A 471 -15.62 1.00 -8.61
N LEU A 472 -16.30 1.64 -9.57
CA LEU A 472 -16.56 1.06 -10.89
C LEU A 472 -15.27 0.71 -11.63
N GLU A 473 -14.32 1.63 -11.69
CA GLU A 473 -13.04 1.39 -12.35
C GLU A 473 -12.18 0.35 -11.60
N ARG A 474 -12.23 0.34 -10.26
CA ARG A 474 -11.55 -0.67 -9.44
C ARG A 474 -12.08 -2.08 -9.74
N LEU A 475 -13.40 -2.28 -9.68
CA LEU A 475 -14.00 -3.59 -9.95
C LEU A 475 -13.79 -4.00 -11.42
N ARG A 476 -13.92 -3.05 -12.37
CA ARG A 476 -13.63 -3.31 -13.79
C ARG A 476 -12.21 -3.85 -13.99
N ARG A 477 -11.20 -3.19 -13.43
CA ARG A 477 -9.80 -3.64 -13.52
C ARG A 477 -9.59 -5.00 -12.85
N ARG A 478 -10.15 -5.18 -11.65
CA ARG A 478 -10.03 -6.41 -10.85
C ARG A 478 -10.59 -7.65 -11.58
N TYR A 479 -11.67 -7.48 -12.34
CA TYR A 479 -12.33 -8.59 -13.04
C TYR A 479 -12.07 -8.61 -14.56
N ALA A 480 -11.18 -7.75 -15.07
CA ALA A 480 -10.86 -7.66 -16.50
C ALA A 480 -10.23 -8.96 -17.06
N SER A 481 -9.55 -9.74 -16.22
CA SER A 481 -8.93 -11.01 -16.60
C SER A 481 -9.90 -12.18 -16.68
N LEU A 482 -11.12 -12.06 -16.12
CA LEU A 482 -12.10 -13.13 -16.21
C LEU A 482 -12.58 -13.27 -17.67
N PRO A 483 -12.68 -14.49 -18.21
CA PRO A 483 -13.08 -14.72 -19.60
C PRO A 483 -14.41 -14.05 -19.85
N THR A 484 -14.51 -13.31 -20.97
CA THR A 484 -15.78 -12.76 -21.41
C THR A 484 -16.84 -13.84 -21.61
N GLY A 485 -16.49 -15.13 -21.71
CA GLY A 485 -17.46 -16.24 -21.73
C GLY A 485 -18.22 -16.45 -20.42
N LEU A 486 -17.58 -16.23 -19.26
CA LEU A 486 -18.26 -16.17 -17.96
C LEU A 486 -19.20 -14.97 -17.89
N LEU A 487 -18.79 -13.83 -18.49
CA LEU A 487 -19.59 -12.61 -18.56
C LEU A 487 -20.69 -12.64 -19.63
N ARG A 488 -20.51 -13.32 -20.77
CA ARG A 488 -21.36 -13.17 -21.98
C ARG A 488 -22.18 -14.40 -22.35
N SER A 489 -21.93 -15.58 -21.78
CA SER A 489 -22.64 -16.81 -22.22
C SER A 489 -24.14 -16.84 -21.92
N LYS A 490 -24.68 -15.84 -21.19
CA LYS A 490 -26.12 -15.61 -21.05
C LYS A 490 -26.62 -14.19 -21.40
N ILE A 491 -25.73 -13.23 -21.74
CA ILE A 491 -26.11 -11.81 -21.98
C ILE A 491 -26.56 -11.54 -23.43
N ARG A 492 -26.63 -12.56 -24.31
CA ARG A 492 -27.30 -12.44 -25.62
C ARG A 492 -28.45 -13.41 -25.75
N ARG A 493 -29.67 -12.88 -25.68
CA ARG A 493 -30.72 -12.99 -26.72
C ARG A 493 -31.94 -12.15 -26.34
N SER A 494 -31.99 -10.92 -26.85
CA SER A 494 -33.18 -10.40 -27.51
C SER A 494 -32.74 -9.53 -28.69
N PRO A 495 -33.52 -9.51 -29.79
CA PRO A 495 -33.09 -9.08 -31.13
C PRO A 495 -32.65 -7.62 -31.24
#